data_AF-A0A2D6FCS8-F1
#
_entry.id   AF-A0A2D6FCS8-F1
#
_cell.length_a   1.000
_cell.length_b   1.000
_cell.length_c   1.000
_cell.angle_alpha   90.00
_cell.angle_beta   90.00
_cell.angle_gamma   90.00
#
_symmetry.space_group_name_H-M   'P 1'
#
loop_
_entity.id
_entity.type
_entity.pdbx_description
1 polymer ?
#
loop_
_entity_poly.entity_id
_entity_poly.type
_entity_poly.pdbx_seq_one_letter_code
_entity_poly.pdbx_strand_id
1 'polypeptide(L)' 'MTFFTCFDSQGQLIARCQTPEQIEALRRRGRPIAGVQAMKPEEAVVCSLTGSPADFNEDQ' A
#
# COMPACT_ATOMS: atom_id res chain seq x y z
N MET A 1 -7.20 -6.12 9.01
CA MET A 1 -7.30 -5.41 7.72
C MET A 1 -6.46 -6.17 6.70
N THR A 2 -7.00 -6.44 5.52
CA THR A 2 -6.26 -7.13 4.43
C THR A 2 -5.73 -6.08 3.47
N PHE A 3 -4.44 -6.12 3.19
CA PHE A 3 -3.82 -5.25 2.20
C PHE A 3 -3.68 -5.99 0.87
N PHE A 4 -3.71 -5.26 -0.24
CA PHE A 4 -3.63 -5.79 -1.58
C PHE A 4 -2.46 -5.14 -2.31
N THR A 5 -1.62 -5.95 -2.93
CA THR A 5 -0.58 -5.47 -3.84
C THR A 5 -1.13 -5.49 -5.25
N CYS A 6 -1.06 -4.35 -5.93
CA CYS A 6 -1.43 -4.21 -7.34
C CYS A 6 -0.17 -4.25 -8.19
N PHE A 7 -0.23 -5.01 -9.28
CA PHE A 7 0.86 -5.19 -10.23
C PHE A 7 0.45 -4.76 -11.63
N ASP A 8 1.42 -4.22 -12.38
CA ASP A 8 1.32 -3.96 -13.81
C ASP A 8 1.45 -5.26 -14.64
N SER A 9 1.17 -5.19 -15.94
CA SER A 9 1.38 -6.27 -16.92
C SER A 9 2.80 -6.82 -16.95
N GLN A 10 3.82 -6.06 -16.51
CA GLN A 10 5.20 -6.55 -16.38
C GLN A 10 5.48 -7.24 -15.03
N GLY A 11 4.48 -7.39 -14.15
CA GLY A 11 4.65 -7.95 -12.80
C GLY A 11 5.30 -6.97 -11.82
N GLN A 12 5.45 -5.70 -12.17
CA GLN A 12 5.98 -4.67 -11.29
C GLN A 12 4.91 -4.16 -10.32
N LEU A 13 5.30 -3.96 -9.06
CA LEU A 13 4.43 -3.36 -8.05
C LEU A 13 4.15 -1.91 -8.42
N ILE A 14 2.87 -1.55 -8.54
CA ILE A 14 2.43 -0.19 -8.85
C ILE A 14 1.71 0.51 -7.69
N ALA A 15 1.06 -0.26 -6.81
CA ALA A 15 0.37 0.30 -5.65
C ALA A 15 0.08 -0.77 -4.57
N ARG A 16 -0.13 -0.30 -3.35
CA ARG A 16 -0.70 -1.10 -2.24
C ARG A 16 -2.02 -0.48 -1.80
N CYS A 17 -3.08 -1.27 -1.74
CA CYS A 17 -4.43 -0.83 -1.43
C CYS A 17 -4.97 -1.55 -0.19
N GLN A 18 -5.79 -0.85 0.60
CA GLN A 18 -6.41 -1.45 1.79
C GLN A 18 -7.81 -2.00 1.49
N THR A 19 -8.46 -1.51 0.44
CA THR A 19 -9.83 -1.87 0.08
C THR A 19 -9.95 -2.10 -1.42
N PRO A 20 -10.90 -2.94 -1.86
CA PRO A 20 -11.17 -3.15 -3.29
C PRO A 20 -11.59 -1.86 -4.01
N GLU A 21 -12.26 -0.93 -3.32
CA GLU A 21 -12.64 0.38 -3.89
C GLU A 21 -11.43 1.20 -4.33
N GLN A 22 -10.31 1.15 -3.58
CA GLN A 22 -9.07 1.82 -3.99
C GLN A 22 -8.48 1.20 -5.28
N ILE A 23 -8.61 -0.12 -5.44
CA ILE A 23 -8.16 -0.84 -6.63
C ILE A 23 -8.99 -0.41 -7.85
N GLU A 24 -10.31 -0.29 -7.69
CA GLU A 24 -11.19 0.25 -8.75
C GLU A 24 -10.86 1.70 -9.09
N ALA A 25 -10.60 2.54 -8.08
CA ALA A 25 -10.19 3.92 -8.31
C ALA A 25 -8.89 4.01 -9.12
N LEU A 26 -7.91 3.14 -8.84
CA LEU A 26 -6.67 3.04 -9.62
C LEU A 26 -6.92 2.59 -11.07
N ARG A 27 -7.81 1.61 -11.28
CA ARG A 27 -8.21 1.18 -12.64
C ARG A 27 -8.84 2.32 -13.42
N ARG A 28 -9.75 3.08 -12.80
CA ARG A 28 -10.44 4.23 -13.42
C ARG A 28 -9.49 5.39 -13.74
N ARG A 29 -8.37 5.53 -13.03
CA ARG A 29 -7.32 6.53 -13.32
C ARG A 29 -6.40 6.15 -14.49
N GLY A 30 -6.67 5.03 -15.18
CA GLY A 30 -5.92 4.63 -16.37
C GLY A 30 -4.62 3.90 -16.07
N ARG A 31 -4.45 3.33 -14.87
CA ARG A 31 -3.35 2.41 -14.57
C ARG A 31 -3.81 0.97 -14.88
N PRO A 32 -3.17 0.25 -15.81
CA PRO A 32 -3.54 -1.14 -16.11
C PRO A 32 -3.08 -2.04 -14.96
N ILE A 33 -4.00 -2.34 -14.04
CA ILE A 33 -3.75 -3.34 -13.00
C ILE A 33 -3.96 -4.73 -13.62
N ALA A 34 -2.86 -5.40 -13.94
CA ALA A 34 -2.89 -6.76 -14.51
C ALA A 34 -3.05 -7.84 -13.43
N GLY A 35 -2.57 -7.58 -12.20
CA GLY A 35 -2.63 -8.53 -11.10
C GLY A 35 -2.93 -7.85 -9.77
N VAL A 36 -3.71 -8.54 -8.92
CA VAL A 36 -3.97 -8.14 -7.53
C VAL A 36 -3.71 -9.34 -6.65
N GLN A 37 -2.88 -9.16 -5.63
CA GLN A 37 -2.57 -10.21 -4.66
C GLN A 37 -2.87 -9.72 -3.25
N ALA A 38 -3.62 -10.50 -2.48
CA ALA A 38 -3.78 -10.24 -1.05
C ALA A 38 -2.44 -10.46 -0.33
N MET A 39 -2.01 -9.49 0.46
CA MET A 39 -0.82 -9.62 1.29
C MET A 39 -1.10 -10.60 2.42
N LYS A 40 -0.06 -11.37 2.77
CA LYS A 40 -0.04 -12.11 4.02
C LYS A 40 -0.02 -11.11 5.18
N PRO A 41 -0.57 -11.46 6.36
CA PRO A 41 -0.55 -10.58 7.52
C PRO A 41 0.88 -10.14 7.91
N GLU A 42 1.87 -10.99 7.67
CA GLU A 42 3.29 -10.71 7.91
C GLU A 42 3.88 -9.68 6.93
N GLU A 43 3.35 -9.58 5.70
CA GLU A 43 3.78 -8.62 4.68
C GLU A 43 2.95 -7.33 4.69
N ALA A 44 1.80 -7.37 5.35
CA ALA A 44 0.90 -6.27 5.60
C ALA A 44 1.39 -5.30 6.68
N VAL A 45 2.60 -5.50 7.22
CA VAL A 45 3.27 -4.56 8.12
C VAL A 45 3.61 -3.30 7.33
N VAL A 46 2.63 -2.41 7.21
CA VAL A 46 2.90 -0.99 7.05
C VAL A 46 3.56 -0.58 8.36
N CYS A 47 4.81 -0.14 8.32
CA CYS A 47 5.36 0.65 9.42
C CYS A 47 4.43 1.86 9.58
N SER A 48 3.42 1.74 10.47
CA SER A 48 2.86 2.89 11.14
C SER A 48 4.05 3.55 11.81
N LEU A 49 4.54 4.63 11.20
CA LEU A 49 5.51 5.52 11.82
C LEU A 49 5.00 5.80 13.22
N THR A 50 5.69 5.20 14.18
CA THR A 50 5.62 5.52 15.59
C THR A 50 5.96 6.99 15.71
N GLY A 51 5.00 7.80 16.16
CA GLY A 51 5.19 9.19 16.53
C GLY A 51 5.36 10.16 15.37
N SER A 52 4.65 11.29 15.45
CA SER A 52 5.02 12.47 14.69
C SER A 52 6.48 12.83 15.02
N PRO A 53 7.29 13.31 14.06
CA PRO A 53 8.67 13.77 14.33
C PRO A 53 8.75 14.94 15.34
N ALA A 54 7.61 15.44 15.82
CA ALA A 54 7.51 16.39 16.91
C ALA A 54 7.87 15.82 18.30
N ASP A 55 8.01 14.49 18.43
CA ASP A 55 8.47 13.83 19.67
C ASP A 55 9.99 13.56 19.67
N PHE A 56 10.68 13.79 18.55
CA PHE A 56 12.13 13.71 18.44
C PHE A 56 12.74 15.13 18.46
N ASN A 57 12.66 15.78 19.61
CA ASN A 57 13.58 16.86 19.94
C ASN A 57 14.03 16.69 21.40
N GLU A 58 14.78 15.62 21.66
CA GLU A 58 15.76 15.60 22.75
C GLU A 58 16.87 16.60 22.41
N ASP A 59 16.59 17.88 22.71
CA ASP A 59 17.63 18.84 23.03
C ASP A 59 17.62 19.00 24.55
N GLN A 60 18.81 18.82 25.09
CA GLN A 60 19.20 18.53 26.46
C GLN A 60 19.10 19.74 27.40
#